data_AF-A0A8S2S850-F1
#
_entry.id   AF-A0A8S2S850-F1
#
_cell.length_a   1.000
_cell.length_b   1.000
_cell.length_c   1.000
_cell.angle_alpha   90.00
_cell.angle_beta   90.00
_cell.angle_gamma   90.00
#
_symmetry.space_group_name_H-M   'P 1'
#
loop_
_entity.id
_entity.type
_entity.pdbx_description
1 polymer ?
#
loop_
_entity_poly.entity_id
_entity_poly.type
_entity_poly.pdbx_seq_one_letter_code
_entity_poly.pdbx_strand_id
1 'polypeptide(L)'
;MIGEYLGNLQDTFAMQVLHAYVSEFDFHDMPIDIALRKFQSGFRLPGEAQKIEQLMQMFGQRYCITNPSTSPSNIDTIFILAFAIIMLNTDLHSRNIKPEKKMRQEQFIKNLRAIDYGEDLDIDYLTGIYERIRAEEFRPDNDHVTQVAKFEQTLIGKKPSLVAPHRRLVCYCRLYEIYDLSKRERLTAHQREVFLFNDLLV
;
A
#
# COMPACT_ATOMS: atom_id res chain seq x y z
N MET A 1 -6.98 6.03 -4.43
CA MET A 1 -8.42 6.33 -4.59
C MET A 1 -9.30 5.45 -3.71
N ILE A 2 -9.13 4.12 -3.69
CA ILE A 2 -9.92 3.26 -2.78
C ILE A 2 -9.70 3.66 -1.31
N GLY A 3 -8.46 3.71 -0.83
CA GLY A 3 -8.17 4.12 0.56
C GLY A 3 -8.61 5.55 0.89
N GLU A 4 -8.57 6.47 -0.09
CA GLU A 4 -9.09 7.83 0.07
C GLU A 4 -10.61 7.87 0.24
N TYR A 5 -11.33 7.04 -0.52
CA TYR A 5 -12.78 6.91 -0.42
C TYR A 5 -13.19 6.23 0.89
N LEU A 6 -12.56 5.09 1.22
CA LEU A 6 -12.81 4.35 2.46
C LEU A 6 -12.49 5.20 3.70
N GLY A 7 -11.49 6.07 3.63
CA GLY A 7 -11.15 7.01 4.70
C GLY A 7 -12.01 8.28 4.74
N ASN A 8 -13.05 8.42 3.93
CA ASN A 8 -13.86 9.64 3.91
C ASN A 8 -14.83 9.70 5.10
N LEU A 9 -14.34 10.27 6.21
CA LEU A 9 -15.06 10.33 7.50
C LEU A 9 -16.34 11.19 7.46
N GLN A 10 -16.45 12.11 6.52
CA GLN A 10 -17.58 13.03 6.41
C GLN A 10 -18.75 12.42 5.65
N ASP A 11 -18.51 11.37 4.85
CA ASP A 11 -19.52 10.71 4.05
C ASP A 11 -20.05 9.46 4.78
N THR A 12 -21.30 9.54 5.22
CA THR A 12 -21.98 8.43 5.92
C THR A 12 -22.03 7.16 5.08
N PHE A 13 -22.22 7.27 3.76
CA PHE A 13 -22.25 6.10 2.89
C PHE A 13 -20.85 5.49 2.75
N ALA A 14 -19.80 6.31 2.60
CA ALA A 14 -18.42 5.82 2.58
C ALA A 14 -18.06 5.06 3.87
N MET A 15 -18.52 5.54 5.03
CA MET A 15 -18.35 4.86 6.32
C MET A 15 -19.09 3.51 6.37
N GLN A 16 -20.30 3.43 5.82
CA GLN A 16 -21.02 2.15 5.69
C GLN A 16 -20.29 1.18 4.77
N VAL A 17 -19.74 1.68 3.66
CA VAL A 17 -18.93 0.88 2.73
C VAL A 17 -17.65 0.38 3.43
N LEU A 18 -16.97 1.22 4.22
CA LEU A 18 -15.83 0.79 5.02
C LEU A 18 -16.20 -0.32 6.00
N HIS A 19 -17.32 -0.18 6.71
CA HIS A 19 -17.78 -1.22 7.63
C HIS A 19 -18.07 -2.54 6.90
N ALA A 20 -18.77 -2.49 5.77
CA ALA A 20 -19.04 -3.66 4.94
C ALA A 20 -17.73 -4.28 4.43
N TYR A 21 -16.82 -3.46 3.88
CA TYR A 21 -15.52 -3.89 3.38
C TYR A 21 -14.70 -4.62 4.45
N VAL A 22 -14.60 -4.05 5.66
CA VAL A 22 -13.86 -4.64 6.78
C VAL A 22 -14.53 -5.93 7.28
N SER A 23 -15.86 -6.01 7.23
CA SER A 23 -16.63 -7.19 7.69
C SER A 23 -16.39 -8.43 6.84
N GLU A 24 -15.97 -8.27 5.59
CA GLU A 24 -15.64 -9.39 4.68
C GLU A 24 -14.28 -10.04 5.02
N PHE A 25 -13.45 -9.42 5.86
CA PHE A 25 -12.17 -10.00 6.24
C PHE A 25 -12.33 -11.05 7.34
N ASP A 26 -11.86 -12.26 7.06
CA ASP A 26 -11.57 -13.25 8.08
C ASP A 26 -10.08 -13.18 8.46
N PHE A 27 -9.83 -12.91 9.74
CA PHE A 27 -8.50 -12.85 10.36
C PHE A 27 -8.28 -13.93 11.42
N HIS A 28 -9.15 -14.94 11.48
CA HIS A 28 -9.07 -16.00 12.48
C HIS A 28 -7.69 -16.67 12.49
N ASP A 29 -7.11 -16.80 13.68
CA ASP A 29 -5.79 -17.38 13.96
C ASP A 29 -4.63 -16.73 13.20
N MET A 30 -4.82 -15.53 12.65
CA MET A 30 -3.75 -14.78 11.98
C MET A 30 -3.00 -13.90 12.97
N PRO A 31 -1.66 -13.87 12.94
CA PRO A 31 -0.91 -12.81 13.59
C PRO A 31 -1.34 -11.44 13.06
N ILE A 32 -1.35 -10.42 13.93
CA ILE A 32 -1.83 -9.07 13.60
C ILE A 32 -1.14 -8.47 12.37
N ASP A 33 0.17 -8.70 12.19
CA ASP A 33 0.92 -8.20 11.03
C ASP A 33 0.48 -8.86 9.71
N ILE A 34 0.07 -10.12 9.77
CA ILE A 34 -0.45 -10.87 8.62
C ILE A 34 -1.87 -10.42 8.29
N ALA A 35 -2.72 -10.25 9.30
CA ALA A 35 -4.05 -9.69 9.15
C ALA A 35 -3.99 -8.26 8.57
N LEU A 36 -3.08 -7.42 9.08
CA LEU A 36 -2.91 -6.05 8.63
C LEU A 36 -2.37 -5.98 7.19
N ARG A 37 -1.43 -6.87 6.83
CA ARG A 37 -0.95 -7.02 5.45
C ARG A 37 -2.12 -7.37 4.50
N LYS A 38 -2.95 -8.33 4.88
CA LYS A 38 -4.15 -8.73 4.13
C LYS A 38 -5.13 -7.57 3.98
N PHE A 39 -5.37 -6.82 5.05
CA PHE A 39 -6.25 -5.64 5.02
C PHE A 39 -5.73 -4.55 4.07
N GLN A 40 -4.42 -4.26 4.12
CA GLN A 40 -3.77 -3.23 3.31
C GLN A 40 -3.56 -3.65 1.85
N SER A 41 -3.60 -4.94 1.50
CA SER A 41 -3.36 -5.37 0.12
C SER A 41 -4.39 -4.75 -0.85
N GLY A 42 -5.64 -4.58 -0.41
CA GLY A 42 -6.71 -4.05 -1.24
C GLY A 42 -6.63 -2.55 -1.56
N PHE A 43 -5.79 -1.77 -0.86
CA PHE A 43 -5.69 -0.33 -1.11
C PHE A 43 -4.40 0.32 -0.61
N ARG A 44 -4.04 1.45 -1.24
CA ARG A 44 -3.01 2.35 -0.70
C ARG A 44 -3.60 3.14 0.46
N LEU A 45 -2.91 3.14 1.61
CA LEU A 45 -3.26 3.98 2.74
C LEU A 45 -3.31 5.46 2.32
N PRO A 46 -4.29 6.23 2.81
CA PRO A 46 -4.38 7.66 2.54
C PRO A 46 -3.22 8.42 3.20
N GLY A 47 -2.93 9.63 2.72
CA GLY A 47 -1.84 10.45 3.28
C GLY A 47 -2.21 11.20 4.57
N GLU A 48 -3.50 11.36 4.84
CA GLU A 48 -4.02 12.11 5.98
C GLU A 48 -4.12 11.24 7.24
N ALA A 49 -3.51 11.69 8.34
CA ALA A 49 -3.45 10.93 9.59
C ALA A 49 -4.82 10.50 10.12
N GLN A 50 -5.82 11.39 10.08
CA GLN A 50 -7.19 11.12 10.55
C GLN A 50 -7.85 9.97 9.77
N LYS A 51 -7.58 9.87 8.46
CA LYS A 51 -8.12 8.78 7.64
C LYS A 51 -7.46 7.45 7.96
N ILE A 52 -6.14 7.45 8.14
CA ILE A 52 -5.40 6.24 8.57
C ILE A 52 -5.91 5.77 9.92
N GLU A 53 -6.12 6.70 10.87
CA GLU A 53 -6.65 6.43 12.20
C GLU A 53 -7.97 5.66 12.14
N GLN A 54 -8.95 6.14 11.36
CA GLN A 54 -10.23 5.45 11.23
C GLN A 54 -10.08 4.05 10.63
N LEU A 55 -9.25 3.90 9.59
CA LEU A 55 -9.01 2.60 8.96
C LEU A 55 -8.41 1.60 9.96
N MET A 56 -7.48 2.06 10.80
CA MET A 56 -6.86 1.23 11.84
C MET A 56 -7.81 0.91 12.99
N GLN A 57 -8.70 1.82 13.38
CA GLN A 57 -9.76 1.54 14.35
C GLN A 57 -10.68 0.42 13.85
N MET A 58 -11.15 0.51 12.61
CA MET A 58 -12.03 -0.51 12.02
C MET A 58 -11.31 -1.86 11.88
N PHE A 59 -10.05 -1.84 11.44
CA PHE A 59 -9.20 -3.04 11.42
C PHE A 59 -9.08 -3.68 12.80
N GLY A 60 -8.74 -2.89 13.83
CA GLY A 60 -8.58 -3.37 15.20
C GLY A 60 -9.86 -3.99 15.77
N GLN A 61 -11.01 -3.33 15.57
CA GLN A 61 -12.32 -3.88 15.95
C GLN A 61 -12.55 -5.25 15.30
N ARG A 62 -12.33 -5.36 13.99
CA ARG A 62 -12.53 -6.61 13.27
C ARG A 62 -11.57 -7.69 13.73
N TYR A 63 -10.29 -7.37 13.93
CA TYR A 63 -9.29 -8.29 14.39
C TYR A 63 -9.63 -8.88 15.78
N CYS A 64 -10.08 -8.05 16.72
CA CYS A 64 -10.53 -8.51 18.04
C CYS A 64 -11.75 -9.43 17.95
N ILE A 65 -12.72 -9.12 17.08
CA ILE A 65 -13.93 -9.94 16.88
C ILE A 65 -13.59 -11.32 16.32
N THR A 66 -12.67 -11.40 15.37
CA THR A 66 -12.26 -12.68 14.75
C THR A 66 -11.26 -13.48 15.58
N ASN A 67 -10.61 -12.84 16.55
CA ASN A 67 -9.59 -13.43 17.41
C ASN A 67 -9.88 -13.19 18.91
N PRO A 68 -11.01 -13.67 19.44
CA PRO A 68 -11.43 -13.38 20.81
C PRO A 68 -10.52 -13.99 21.88
N SER A 69 -9.71 -14.99 21.52
CA SER A 69 -8.82 -15.72 22.45
C SER A 69 -7.34 -15.37 22.30
N THR A 70 -6.97 -14.47 21.38
CA THR A 70 -5.56 -14.06 21.23
C THR A 70 -5.18 -13.03 22.28
N SER A 71 -3.91 -13.06 22.70
CA SER A 71 -3.29 -12.00 23.48
C SER A 71 -2.33 -11.20 22.59
N PRO A 72 -2.42 -9.86 22.53
CA PRO A 72 -3.37 -9.01 23.25
C PRO A 72 -4.79 -9.09 22.66
N SER A 73 -5.80 -9.01 23.52
CA SER A 73 -7.22 -8.97 23.12
C SER A 73 -7.83 -7.57 23.16
N ASN A 74 -7.15 -6.63 23.82
CA ASN A 74 -7.65 -5.29 23.98
C ASN A 74 -7.51 -4.45 22.70
N ILE A 75 -8.59 -3.76 22.34
CA ILE A 75 -8.67 -2.96 21.12
C ILE A 75 -7.66 -1.81 21.08
N ASP A 76 -7.38 -1.14 22.20
CA ASP A 76 -6.45 -0.02 22.25
C ASP A 76 -5.02 -0.51 22.05
N THR A 77 -4.66 -1.63 22.68
CA THR A 77 -3.37 -2.30 22.48
C THR A 77 -3.18 -2.75 21.03
N ILE A 78 -4.20 -3.36 20.43
CA ILE A 78 -4.21 -3.79 19.02
C ILE A 78 -4.06 -2.59 18.07
N PHE A 79 -4.75 -1.50 18.36
CA PHE A 79 -4.68 -0.27 17.59
C PHE A 79 -3.27 0.36 17.63
N ILE A 80 -2.68 0.49 18.82
CA ILE A 80 -1.29 0.98 19.00
C ILE A 80 -0.31 0.08 18.24
N LEU A 81 -0.47 -1.23 18.37
CA LEU A 81 0.38 -2.21 17.71
C LEU A 81 0.28 -2.15 16.18
N ALA A 82 -0.93 -1.99 15.62
CA ALA A 82 -1.13 -1.82 14.18
C ALA A 82 -0.40 -0.57 13.64
N PHE A 83 -0.47 0.54 14.35
CA PHE A 83 0.29 1.75 14.01
C PHE A 83 1.79 1.54 14.07
N ALA A 84 2.28 0.88 15.12
CA ALA A 84 3.68 0.55 15.26
C ALA A 84 4.19 -0.32 14.11
N ILE A 85 3.39 -1.28 13.63
CA ILE A 85 3.71 -2.12 12.48
C ILE A 85 3.80 -1.30 11.20
N ILE A 86 2.86 -0.37 10.95
CA ILE A 86 2.92 0.53 9.78
C ILE A 86 4.15 1.43 9.82
N MET A 87 4.46 1.99 11.00
CA MET A 87 5.66 2.81 11.19
C MET A 87 6.94 1.98 10.96
N LEU A 88 7.00 0.77 11.50
CA LEU A 88 8.11 -0.16 11.29
C LEU A 88 8.28 -0.49 9.82
N ASN A 89 7.20 -0.83 9.11
CA ASN A 89 7.24 -1.12 7.67
C ASN A 89 7.80 0.09 6.88
N THR A 90 7.30 1.29 7.19
CA THR A 90 7.76 2.53 6.54
C THR A 90 9.24 2.77 6.82
N ASP A 91 9.70 2.56 8.05
CA ASP A 91 11.10 2.72 8.44
C ASP A 91 12.02 1.71 7.73
N LEU A 92 11.66 0.43 7.79
CA LEU A 92 12.48 -0.67 7.27
C LEU A 92 12.59 -0.68 5.75
N HIS A 93 11.57 -0.21 5.02
CA HIS A 93 11.53 -0.31 3.56
C HIS A 93 11.69 1.02 2.82
N SER A 94 11.67 2.16 3.54
CA SER A 94 11.95 3.46 2.93
C SER A 94 13.39 3.55 2.41
N ARG A 95 13.53 4.04 1.17
CA ARG A 95 14.83 4.34 0.55
C ARG A 95 15.47 5.62 1.09
N ASN A 96 14.69 6.45 1.79
CA ASN A 96 15.16 7.74 2.34
C ASN A 96 15.86 7.57 3.70
N ILE A 97 15.72 6.40 4.34
CA ILE A 97 16.33 6.09 5.63
C ILE A 97 17.54 5.21 5.38
N LYS A 98 18.72 5.68 5.82
CA LYS A 98 19.96 4.93 5.67
C LYS A 98 19.90 3.63 6.49
N PRO A 99 20.49 2.51 6.00
CA PRO A 99 20.43 1.22 6.68
C PRO A 99 20.82 1.26 8.17
N GLU A 100 21.85 2.02 8.52
CA GLU A 100 22.34 2.18 9.90
C GLU A 100 21.40 2.98 10.82
N LYS A 101 20.43 3.69 10.26
CA LYS A 101 19.43 4.48 10.99
C LYS A 101 18.08 3.78 11.13
N LYS A 102 17.89 2.64 10.46
CA LYS A 102 16.64 1.88 10.53
C LYS A 102 16.44 1.33 11.94
N MET A 103 15.17 1.28 12.36
CA MET A 103 14.75 0.77 13.65
C MET A 103 15.21 -0.69 13.79
N ARG A 104 16.01 -0.95 14.83
CA ARG A 104 16.43 -2.32 15.18
C ARG A 104 15.33 -3.04 15.95
N GLN A 105 15.36 -4.37 15.96
CA GLN A 105 14.38 -5.20 16.67
C GLN A 105 14.27 -4.81 18.14
N GLU A 106 15.38 -4.58 18.84
CA GLU A 106 15.38 -4.20 20.25
C GLU A 106 14.73 -2.82 20.46
N GLN A 107 14.88 -1.92 19.48
CA GLN A 107 14.23 -0.61 19.52
C GLN A 107 12.72 -0.73 19.30
N PHE A 108 12.29 -1.59 18.38
CA PHE A 108 10.86 -1.88 18.15
C PHE A 108 10.20 -2.42 19.43
N ILE A 109 10.80 -3.44 20.05
CA ILE A 109 10.32 -4.02 21.32
C ILE A 109 10.31 -2.96 22.43
N LYS A 110 11.39 -2.18 22.56
CA LYS A 110 11.49 -1.12 23.56
C LYS A 110 10.41 -0.04 23.38
N ASN A 111 10.06 0.31 22.15
CA ASN A 111 9.03 1.31 21.84
C ASN A 111 7.62 0.83 22.22
N LEU A 112 7.43 -0.48 22.40
CA LEU A 112 6.15 -1.12 22.74
C LEU A 112 6.08 -1.60 24.19
N ARG A 113 6.95 -1.10 25.07
CA ARG A 113 6.86 -1.42 26.49
C ARG A 113 5.62 -0.80 27.13
N ALA A 114 5.01 -1.53 28.06
CA ALA A 114 3.89 -1.10 28.87
C ALA A 114 2.65 -0.65 28.08
N ILE A 115 2.53 -1.03 26.79
CA ILE A 115 1.39 -0.60 25.95
C ILE A 115 0.11 -1.35 26.28
N ASP A 116 0.20 -2.51 26.94
CA ASP A 116 -0.97 -3.30 27.33
C ASP A 116 -1.34 -3.01 28.78
N TYR A 117 -1.95 -1.85 29.03
CA TYR A 117 -2.39 -1.41 30.37
C TYR A 117 -1.26 -1.34 31.41
N GLY A 118 -0.04 -1.01 30.97
CA GLY A 118 1.14 -0.96 31.83
C GLY A 118 2.00 -2.22 31.77
N GLU A 119 1.51 -3.29 31.14
CA GLU A 119 2.25 -4.54 30.95
C GLU A 119 2.93 -4.61 29.57
N ASP A 120 3.99 -5.40 29.50
CA ASP A 120 4.74 -5.68 28.27
C ASP A 120 4.06 -6.81 27.49
N LEU A 121 4.04 -6.68 26.15
CA LEU A 121 3.67 -7.79 25.27
C LEU A 121 4.76 -8.85 25.23
N ASP A 122 4.38 -10.08 24.87
CA ASP A 122 5.32 -11.18 24.70
C ASP A 122 6.45 -10.84 23.70
N ILE A 123 7.69 -11.09 24.11
CA ILE A 123 8.88 -10.70 23.34
C ILE A 123 8.98 -11.52 22.05
N ASP A 124 8.71 -12.82 22.11
CA ASP A 124 8.79 -13.70 20.95
C ASP A 124 7.73 -13.32 19.90
N TYR A 125 6.53 -12.91 20.36
CA TYR A 125 5.49 -12.35 19.51
C TYR A 125 5.95 -11.08 18.77
N LEU A 126 6.52 -10.10 19.49
CA LEU A 126 7.03 -8.86 18.88
C LEU A 126 8.22 -9.10 17.96
N THR A 127 9.12 -10.02 18.32
CA THR A 127 10.23 -10.47 17.47
C THR A 127 9.72 -11.10 16.18
N GLY A 128 8.71 -11.97 16.27
CA GLY A 128 8.08 -12.59 15.11
C GLY A 128 7.49 -11.56 14.15
N ILE A 129 6.78 -10.55 14.67
CA ILE A 129 6.27 -9.42 13.88
C ILE A 129 7.42 -8.71 13.17
N TYR A 130 8.45 -8.31 13.91
CA TYR A 130 9.57 -7.56 13.35
C TYR A 130 10.25 -8.31 12.18
N GLU A 131 10.56 -9.59 12.37
CA GLU A 131 11.23 -10.39 11.34
C GLU A 131 10.36 -10.60 10.09
N ARG A 132 9.04 -10.80 10.24
CA ARG A 132 8.12 -10.91 9.09
C ARG A 132 7.99 -9.60 8.32
N ILE A 133 7.92 -8.46 9.01
CA ILE A 133 7.91 -7.14 8.35
C ILE A 133 9.24 -6.87 7.65
N ARG A 134 10.37 -7.20 8.29
CA ARG A 134 11.70 -7.05 7.70
C ARG A 134 11.88 -7.91 6.45
N ALA A 135 11.38 -9.14 6.48
CA ALA A 135 11.48 -10.08 5.36
C ALA A 135 10.65 -9.63 4.14
N GLU A 136 9.47 -9.06 4.37
CA GLU A 136 8.56 -8.68 3.29
C GLU A 136 7.85 -7.34 3.56
N GLU A 137 8.07 -6.37 2.67
CA GLU A 137 7.39 -5.08 2.69
C GLU A 137 5.88 -5.21 2.52
N PHE A 138 5.09 -4.40 3.24
CA PHE A 138 3.66 -4.24 2.95
C PHE A 138 3.47 -3.57 1.60
N ARG A 139 2.87 -4.30 0.65
CA ARG A 139 2.58 -3.81 -0.69
C ARG A 139 1.11 -4.00 -1.01
N PRO A 140 0.41 -2.95 -1.47
CA PRO A 140 -0.89 -3.12 -2.12
C PRO A 140 -0.76 -4.01 -3.35
N ASP A 141 -1.85 -4.68 -3.70
CA ASP A 141 -1.95 -5.49 -4.90
C ASP A 141 -1.70 -4.65 -6.17
N ASN A 142 -1.24 -5.31 -7.24
CA ASN A 142 -0.97 -4.62 -8.49
C ASN A 142 -2.29 -4.14 -9.13
N ASP A 143 -2.39 -2.84 -9.36
CA ASP A 143 -3.49 -2.20 -10.10
C ASP A 143 -3.05 -1.70 -11.49
N HIS A 144 -3.97 -1.06 -12.22
CA HIS A 144 -3.66 -0.46 -13.53
C HIS A 144 -2.60 0.63 -13.43
N VAL A 145 -2.56 1.39 -12.33
CA VAL A 145 -1.55 2.44 -12.10
C VAL A 145 -0.16 1.83 -11.93
N THR A 146 -0.07 0.68 -11.27
CA THR A 146 1.19 -0.06 -11.06
C THR A 146 1.77 -0.54 -12.39
N GLN A 147 0.94 -0.90 -13.36
CA GLN A 147 1.39 -1.23 -14.71
C GLN A 147 2.00 0.00 -15.42
N VAL A 148 1.33 1.15 -15.32
CA VAL A 148 1.83 2.42 -15.87
C VAL A 148 3.15 2.82 -15.21
N ALA A 149 3.29 2.65 -13.90
CA ALA A 149 4.54 2.94 -13.19
C ALA A 149 5.71 2.05 -13.62
N LYS A 150 5.47 0.75 -13.79
CA LYS A 150 6.48 -0.18 -14.33
C LYS A 150 6.89 0.19 -15.75
N PHE A 151 5.91 0.55 -16.58
CA PHE A 151 6.16 1.02 -17.94
C PHE A 151 6.97 2.32 -17.96
N GLU A 152 6.59 3.31 -17.15
CA GLU A 152 7.30 4.58 -17.07
C GLU A 152 8.77 4.36 -16.74
N GLN A 153 9.12 3.43 -15.84
CA GLN A 153 10.52 3.12 -15.52
C GLN A 153 11.36 2.62 -16.71
N THR A 154 10.73 2.05 -17.73
CA THR A 154 11.42 1.60 -18.96
C THR A 154 11.70 2.72 -19.96
N LEU A 155 10.98 3.85 -19.85
CA LEU A 155 11.15 4.98 -20.76
C LEU A 155 12.36 5.83 -20.35
N ILE A 156 13.26 6.08 -21.30
CA ILE A 156 14.45 6.91 -21.12
C ILE A 156 14.23 8.27 -21.79
N GLY A 157 14.72 9.35 -21.17
CA GLY A 157 14.65 10.71 -21.71
C GLY A 157 13.62 11.60 -21.01
N LYS A 158 13.46 12.82 -21.53
CA LYS A 158 12.54 13.82 -20.96
C LYS A 158 11.10 13.46 -21.34
N LYS A 159 10.29 13.14 -20.33
CA LYS A 159 8.88 12.74 -20.48
C LYS A 159 8.02 13.43 -19.41
N PRO A 160 6.73 13.68 -19.69
CA PRO A 160 5.78 14.04 -18.64
C PRO A 160 5.58 12.86 -17.67
N SER A 161 5.08 13.14 -16.46
CA SER A 161 4.67 12.09 -15.53
C SER A 161 3.46 11.34 -16.10
N LEU A 162 3.66 10.06 -16.40
CA LEU A 162 2.63 9.16 -16.90
C LEU A 162 1.82 8.56 -15.75
N VAL A 163 2.40 8.41 -14.56
CA VAL A 163 1.74 7.81 -13.41
C VAL A 163 0.68 8.75 -12.85
N ALA A 164 -0.59 8.45 -13.14
CA ALA A 164 -1.75 9.13 -12.60
C ALA A 164 -2.84 8.12 -12.20
N PRO A 165 -3.65 8.38 -11.15
CA PRO A 165 -4.65 7.42 -10.67
C PRO A 165 -5.70 6.99 -11.70
N HIS A 166 -6.05 7.88 -12.64
CA HIS A 166 -7.04 7.62 -13.69
C HIS A 166 -6.43 7.07 -14.99
N ARG A 167 -5.10 7.06 -15.12
CA ARG A 167 -4.42 6.73 -16.37
C ARG A 167 -4.16 5.22 -16.45
N ARG A 168 -4.59 4.63 -17.57
CA ARG A 168 -4.46 3.20 -17.87
C ARG A 168 -3.84 3.03 -19.24
N LEU A 169 -2.80 2.20 -19.33
CA LEU A 169 -2.24 1.75 -20.61
C LEU A 169 -3.28 0.87 -21.32
N VAL A 170 -3.63 1.25 -22.55
CA VAL A 170 -4.61 0.57 -23.41
C VAL A 170 -3.90 -0.38 -24.38
N CYS A 171 -2.93 0.13 -25.14
CA CYS A 171 -2.16 -0.70 -26.05
C CYS A 171 -0.78 -0.12 -26.37
N TYR A 172 0.09 -1.00 -26.90
CA TYR A 172 1.37 -0.68 -27.51
C TYR A 172 1.30 -1.03 -28.99
N CYS A 173 1.75 -0.12 -29.84
CA CYS A 173 1.89 -0.37 -31.25
C CYS A 173 3.18 0.23 -31.82
N ARG A 174 3.68 -0.39 -32.87
CA ARG A 174 4.81 0.12 -33.64
C ARG A 174 4.27 0.72 -34.93
N LEU A 175 4.50 2.02 -35.11
CA LEU A 175 4.02 2.78 -36.25
C LEU A 175 5.19 3.44 -36.99
N TYR A 176 4.93 3.99 -38.17
CA TYR A 176 5.90 4.73 -38.96
C TYR A 176 5.36 6.14 -39.16
N GLU A 177 6.09 7.14 -38.67
CA GLU A 177 5.70 8.54 -38.79
C GLU A 177 5.94 9.03 -40.22
N ILE A 178 4.89 9.55 -40.86
CA ILE A 178 4.99 10.09 -42.23
C ILE A 178 5.04 11.60 -42.14
N TYR A 179 6.17 12.20 -42.53
CA TYR A 179 6.34 13.67 -42.49
C TYR A 179 5.67 14.37 -43.68
N ASP A 180 5.73 13.77 -44.87
CA ASP A 180 5.20 14.38 -46.11
C ASP A 180 4.48 13.32 -46.96
N LEU A 181 3.15 13.41 -47.01
CA LEU A 181 2.30 12.49 -47.77
C LEU A 181 2.56 12.52 -49.29
N SER A 182 3.20 13.57 -49.81
CA SER A 182 3.49 13.71 -51.24
C SER A 182 4.80 13.04 -51.68
N LYS A 183 5.65 12.65 -50.73
CA LYS A 183 6.97 12.07 -51.02
C LYS A 183 7.01 10.59 -50.69
N ARG A 184 7.65 9.79 -51.57
CA ARG A 184 7.93 8.39 -51.29
C ARG A 184 9.10 8.27 -50.31
N GLU A 185 8.83 7.68 -49.16
CA GLU A 185 9.83 7.36 -48.14
C GLU A 185 10.03 5.83 -48.05
N ARG A 186 11.12 5.39 -47.41
CA ARG A 186 11.36 3.95 -47.17
C ARG A 186 10.33 3.43 -46.16
N LEU A 187 9.81 2.22 -46.37
CA LEU A 187 8.80 1.61 -45.49
C LEU A 187 9.21 1.48 -44.01
N THR A 188 10.51 1.47 -43.72
CA THR A 188 11.05 1.39 -42.35
C THR A 188 11.55 2.73 -41.81
N ALA A 189 11.39 3.81 -42.57
CA ALA A 189 11.79 5.15 -42.13
C ALA A 189 10.91 5.58 -40.94
N HIS A 190 11.51 6.31 -40.01
CA HIS A 190 10.80 6.98 -38.91
C HIS A 190 9.90 6.06 -38.06
N GLN A 191 10.36 4.84 -37.78
CA GLN A 191 9.68 3.95 -36.85
C GLN A 191 9.51 4.62 -35.48
N ARG A 192 8.32 4.50 -34.90
CA ARG A 192 7.94 4.97 -33.57
C ARG A 192 7.32 3.84 -32.78
N GLU A 193 7.61 3.86 -31.49
CA GLU A 193 6.90 3.06 -30.49
C GLU A 193 5.84 3.98 -29.88
N VAL A 194 4.58 3.61 -30.06
CA VAL A 194 3.43 4.41 -29.67
C VAL A 194 2.67 3.68 -28.58
N PHE A 195 2.38 4.38 -27.51
CA PHE A 195 1.71 3.89 -26.32
C PHE A 195 0.41 4.66 -26.14
N LEU A 196 -0.70 3.95 -26.33
CA LEU A 196 -2.03 4.51 -26.14
C LEU A 196 -2.45 4.31 -24.68
N PHE A 197 -2.77 5.41 -24.02
CA PHE A 197 -3.48 5.44 -22.75
C PHE A 197 -4.93 5.85 -22.99
N ASN A 198 -5.78 5.70 -21.98
CA ASN A 198 -7.18 6.11 -22.05
C ASN A 198 -7.39 7.63 -22.20
N ASP A 199 -6.39 8.43 -21.85
CA ASP A 199 -6.44 9.90 -21.85
C ASP A 199 -5.26 10.55 -22.59
N LEU A 200 -4.32 9.76 -23.11
CA LEU A 200 -3.04 10.25 -23.65
C LEU A 200 -2.49 9.33 -24.74
N LEU A 201 -1.79 9.88 -25.72
CA LEU A 201 -0.97 9.15 -26.68
C LEU A 201 0.48 9.57 -26.49
N VAL A 202 1.37 8.60 -26.27
CA VAL A 202 2.81 8.81 -26.06
C VAL A 202 3.59 8.14 -27.19
#